data_AF-A0A7Y3D7M2-F1
#
_entry.id   AF-A0A7Y3D7M2-F1
#
_cell.length_a   1.000
_cell.length_b   1.000
_cell.length_c   1.000
_cell.angle_alpha   90.00
_cell.angle_beta   90.00
_cell.angle_gamma   90.00
#
_symmetry.space_group_name_H-M   'P 1'
#
loop_
_entity.id
_entity.type
_entity.pdbx_description
1 polymer ?
#
loop_
_entity_poly.entity_id
_entity_poly.type
_entity_poly.pdbx_seq_one_letter_code
_entity_poly.pdbx_strand_id
1 'polypeptide(L)' 'MRFAMMDGRAVLLTGERQERVVDVAQRSGGRFANDPAALLADWDALREWAAGLP' A
#
# COMPACT_ATOMS: atom_id res chain seq x y z
N MET A 1 -7.28 -1.45 6.84
CA MET A 1 -6.21 -1.64 5.84
C MET A 1 -5.34 -2.80 6.27
N ARG A 2 -4.97 -3.69 5.35
CA ARG A 2 -3.92 -4.70 5.55
C ARG A 2 -2.82 -4.49 4.52
N PHE A 3 -1.59 -4.81 4.89
CA PHE A 3 -0.41 -4.70 4.01
C PHE A 3 0.09 -6.08 3.67
N ALA A 4 0.46 -6.28 2.41
CA ALA A 4 0.98 -7.54 1.91
C ALA A 4 2.08 -7.31 0.88
N MET A 5 2.76 -8.40 0.53
CA MET A 5 3.66 -8.46 -0.61
C MET A 5 3.07 -9.48 -1.61
N MET A 6 2.94 -9.08 -2.87
CA MET A 6 2.54 -9.96 -3.97
C MET A 6 3.51 -9.78 -5.13
N ASP A 7 4.08 -10.89 -5.63
CA ASP A 7 5.10 -10.89 -6.69
C ASP A 7 6.28 -9.93 -6.42
N GLY A 8 6.72 -9.86 -5.15
CA GLY A 8 7.81 -8.97 -4.73
C GLY A 8 7.44 -7.48 -4.64
N ARG A 9 6.16 -7.13 -4.80
CA ARG A 9 5.66 -5.75 -4.77
C ARG A 9 4.79 -5.52 -3.56
N ALA A 10 4.92 -4.34 -2.95
CA ALA A 10 4.07 -3.91 -1.87
C ALA A 10 2.65 -3.55 -2.36
N VAL A 11 1.66 -4.13 -1.67
CA VAL A 11 0.24 -3.92 -1.96
C VAL A 11 -0.54 -3.68 -0.68
N LEU A 12 -1.62 -2.91 -0.79
CA LEU A 12 -2.62 -2.74 0.26
C LEU A 12 -3.89 -3.49 -0.08
N LEU A 13 -4.49 -4.08 0.94
CA LEU A 13 -5.84 -4.61 0.89
C LEU A 13 -6.77 -3.61 1.58
N THR A 14 -7.71 -3.04 0.80
CA THR A 14 -8.72 -2.09 1.28
C THR A 14 -10.13 -2.72 1.21
N GLY A 15 -11.04 -2.27 2.09
CA GLY A 15 -12.37 -2.87 2.26
C GLY A 15 -12.40 -4.05 3.26
N GLU A 16 -13.56 -4.26 3.91
CA GLU A 16 -13.71 -5.28 4.96
C GLU A 16 -14.30 -6.61 4.47
N ARG A 17 -15.23 -6.57 3.51
CA ARG A 17 -15.94 -7.77 3.00
C ARG A 17 -15.49 -8.22 1.62
N GLN A 18 -15.01 -7.28 0.81
CA GLN A 18 -14.46 -7.53 -0.52
C GLN A 18 -13.14 -6.76 -0.60
N GLU A 19 -12.05 -7.46 -0.29
CA GLU A 19 -10.73 -6.85 -0.27
C GLU A 19 -10.33 -6.47 -1.70
N ARG A 20 -10.03 -5.17 -1.90
CA ARG A 20 -9.43 -4.67 -3.12
C ARG A 20 -7.93 -4.61 -2.95
N VAL A 21 -7.23 -5.15 -3.94
CA VAL A 21 -5.78 -5.06 -4.04
C VAL A 21 -5.40 -3.72 -4.66
N VAL A 22 -4.56 -2.97 -3.97
CA VAL A 22 -4.01 -1.69 -4.43
C VAL A 22 -2.48 -1.82 -4.49
N ASP A 23 -1.91 -1.79 -5.70
CA ASP A 23 -0.45 -1.64 -5.88
C ASP A 23 -0.04 -0.24 -5.41
N VAL A 24 0.81 -0.19 -4.39
CA VAL A 24 1.17 1.08 -3.72
C VAL A 24 1.93 2.01 -4.67
N ALA A 25 2.92 1.49 -5.37
CA ALA A 25 3.77 2.30 -6.24
C ALA A 25 2.99 2.86 -7.43
N GLN A 26 2.12 2.03 -8.04
CA GLN A 26 1.27 2.44 -9.15
C GLN A 26 0.22 3.46 -8.69
N ARG A 27 -0.51 3.16 -7.61
CA ARG A 27 -1.63 4.00 -7.17
C ARG A 27 -1.17 5.35 -6.61
N SER A 28 0.01 5.39 -6.01
CA SER A 28 0.62 6.61 -5.49
C SER A 28 1.30 7.47 -6.55
N GLY A 29 1.33 7.04 -7.81
CA GLY A 29 2.00 7.77 -8.88
C GLY A 29 3.52 7.88 -8.69
N GLY A 30 4.14 6.90 -8.03
CA GLY A 30 5.58 6.89 -7.76
C GLY A 30 6.02 7.65 -6.50
N ARG A 31 5.09 8.17 -5.68
CA ARG A 31 5.43 8.74 -4.36
C ARG A 31 6.05 7.69 -3.42
N PHE A 32 5.61 6.44 -3.55
CA PHE A 32 6.06 5.33 -2.75
C PHE A 32 6.78 4.30 -3.64
N ALA A 33 7.91 3.77 -3.16
CA ALA A 33 8.59 2.66 -3.81
C ALA A 33 7.73 1.39 -3.75
N ASN A 34 7.98 0.44 -4.64
CA ASN A 34 7.31 -0.87 -4.61
C ASN A 34 7.96 -1.85 -3.61
N ASP A 35 9.12 -1.50 -3.03
CA ASP A 35 9.82 -2.30 -2.03
C ASP A 35 9.10 -2.23 -0.67
N PRO A 36 8.63 -3.36 -0.12
CA PRO A 36 7.99 -3.39 1.18
C PRO A 36 8.86 -2.88 2.34
N ALA A 37 10.18 -3.10 2.30
CA ALA A 37 11.05 -2.67 3.38
C ALA A 37 11.12 -1.13 3.47
N ALA A 38 11.21 -0.46 2.31
CA ALA A 38 11.17 0.99 2.23
C ALA A 38 9.86 1.58 2.78
N LEU A 39 8.72 0.93 2.53
CA LEU A 39 7.42 1.40 3.01
C LEU A 39 7.20 1.16 4.51
N LEU A 40 7.80 0.10 5.05
CA LEU A 40 7.77 -0.15 6.49
C LEU A 40 8.68 0.82 7.26
N ALA A 41 9.73 1.35 6.61
CA ALA A 41 10.59 2.38 7.20
C ALA A 41 9.88 3.74 7.37
N ASP A 42 8.92 4.06 6.50
CA ASP A 42 8.07 5.26 6.58
C ASP A 42 6.58 4.88 6.64
N TRP A 43 6.25 4.07 7.65
CA TRP A 43 4.93 3.47 7.80
C TRP A 43 3.82 4.50 8.05
N ASP A 44 4.10 5.58 8.76
CA ASP A 44 3.12 6.62 9.07
C ASP A 44 2.70 7.39 7.82
N ALA A 45 3.64 7.75 6.94
CA ALA A 45 3.32 8.39 5.67
C ALA A 45 2.48 7.47 4.77
N LEU A 46 2.76 6.16 4.75
CA LEU A 46 1.93 5.21 4.02
C LEU A 46 0.52 5.13 4.58
N ARG A 47 0.37 5.07 5.91
CA ARG A 47 -0.94 5.01 6.58
C ARG A 47 -1.78 6.25 6.31
N GLU A 48 -1.18 7.43 6.40
CA GLU A 48 -1.86 8.69 6.13
C GLU A 48 -2.38 8.74 4.69
N TRP A 49 -1.53 8.40 3.72
CA TRP A 49 -1.94 8.31 2.32
C TRP A 49 -3.05 7.28 2.10
N ALA A 50 -2.93 6.11 2.71
CA ALA A 50 -3.88 5.02 2.53
C ALA A 50 -5.25 5.30 3.15
N ALA A 51 -5.34 6.22 4.12
CA ALA A 51 -6.62 6.65 4.70
C ALA A 51 -7.54 7.36 3.69
N GLY A 52 -6.97 7.89 2.59
CA GLY A 52 -7.72 8.48 1.48
C GLY A 52 -8.13 7.48 0.38
N LEU A 53 -7.79 6.20 0.52
CA LEU A 53 -8.16 5.16 -0.44
C LEU A 53 -9.59 4.66 -0.17
N PRO A 54 -10.34 4.30 -1.23
CA PRO A 54 -11.69 3.75 -1.12
C PRO A 54 -11.71 2.31 -0.59
#